data_AF-A0A327YIU6-F1
#
_entry.id   AF-A0A327YIU6-F1
#
_cell.length_a   1.000
_cell.length_b   1.000
_cell.length_c   1.000
_cell.angle_alpha   90.00
_cell.angle_beta   90.00
_cell.angle_gamma   90.00
#
_symmetry.space_group_name_H-M   'P 1'
#
loop_
_entity.id
_entity.type
_entity.pdbx_description
1 polymer ?
#
loop_
_entity_poly.entity_id
_entity_poly.type
_entity_poly.pdbx_seq_one_letter_code
_entity_poly.pdbx_strand_id
1 'polypeptide(L)'
;MKKIIYSFVILFISQLTFANELDSILTKARSLTEKKNYSEAIKEYENYIKLSKGENLKDVYIEVANCYFYQNKKEVAVKYIKEAITKYGFTEEDFIYNSLLNENLSSYALSVVYDDYDKLRQKYLVTLN
;
A
#
# COMPACT_ATOMS: atom_id res chain seq x y z
N MET A 1 -38.10 17.13 5.29
CA MET A 1 -37.76 15.72 4.98
C MET A 1 -37.24 15.53 3.56
N LYS A 2 -37.96 15.92 2.49
CA LYS A 2 -37.49 15.77 1.10
C LYS A 2 -36.09 16.37 0.82
N LYS A 3 -35.80 17.60 1.30
CA LYS A 3 -34.46 18.23 1.14
C LYS A 3 -33.33 17.45 1.81
N ILE A 4 -33.58 16.86 2.99
CA ILE A 4 -32.61 16.03 3.73
C ILE A 4 -32.35 14.73 2.95
N ILE A 5 -33.40 14.12 2.40
CA ILE A 5 -33.29 12.92 1.56
C ILE A 5 -32.43 13.20 0.32
N TYR A 6 -32.65 14.32 -0.39
CA TYR A 6 -31.82 14.69 -1.55
C TYR A 6 -30.36 14.93 -1.16
N SER A 7 -30.08 15.59 -0.04
CA SER A 7 -28.71 15.77 0.46
C SER A 7 -28.03 14.44 0.78
N PHE A 8 -28.73 13.49 1.41
CA PHE A 8 -28.21 12.15 1.67
C PHE A 8 -27.92 11.38 0.37
N VAL A 9 -28.80 11.47 -0.63
CA VAL A 9 -28.60 10.82 -1.94
C VAL A 9 -27.38 11.39 -2.66
N ILE A 10 -27.18 12.72 -2.65
CA ILE A 10 -26.02 13.36 -3.28
C ILE A 10 -24.71 12.96 -2.57
N LEU A 11 -24.71 12.95 -1.23
CA LEU A 11 -23.55 12.50 -0.45
C LEU A 11 -23.20 11.04 -0.76
N PHE A 12 -24.21 10.16 -0.82
CA PHE A 12 -24.00 8.75 -1.13
C PHE A 12 -23.45 8.53 -2.55
N ILE A 13 -24.01 9.21 -3.57
CA ILE A 13 -23.51 9.13 -4.95
C ILE A 13 -22.06 9.61 -5.04
N SER A 14 -21.71 10.70 -4.32
CA SER A 14 -20.34 11.22 -4.32
C SER A 14 -19.34 10.19 -3.79
N GLN A 15 -19.68 9.46 -2.72
CA GLN A 15 -18.82 8.42 -2.15
C GLN A 15 -18.61 7.25 -3.12
N LEU A 16 -19.67 6.84 -3.85
CA LEU A 16 -19.56 5.79 -4.88
C LEU A 16 -18.64 6.22 -6.02
N THR A 17 -18.75 7.46 -6.50
CA THR A 17 -17.87 7.97 -7.56
C THR A 17 -16.42 8.02 -7.13
N PHE A 18 -16.12 8.43 -5.89
CA PHE A 18 -14.75 8.45 -5.37
C PHE A 18 -14.15 7.04 -5.22
N ALA A 19 -14.94 6.07 -4.76
CA ALA A 19 -14.48 4.67 -4.67
C ALA A 19 -14.12 4.10 -6.05
N ASN A 20 -14.97 4.32 -7.06
CA ASN A 20 -14.71 3.89 -8.43
C ASN A 20 -13.44 4.52 -9.03
N GLU A 21 -13.18 5.79 -8.71
CA GLU A 21 -11.96 6.48 -9.15
C GLU A 21 -10.71 5.87 -8.52
N LEU A 22 -10.74 5.62 -7.21
CA LEU A 22 -9.64 4.95 -6.49
C LEU A 22 -9.34 3.56 -7.05
N ASP A 23 -10.38 2.74 -7.28
CA ASP A 23 -10.23 1.41 -7.86
C ASP A 23 -9.63 1.46 -9.27
N SER A 24 -10.01 2.46 -10.06
CA SER A 24 -9.46 2.69 -11.39
C SER A 24 -7.96 2.98 -11.35
N ILE A 25 -7.52 3.85 -10.42
CA ILE A 25 -6.10 4.19 -10.24
C ILE A 25 -5.29 2.95 -9.83
N LEU A 26 -5.79 2.18 -8.86
CA LEU A 26 -5.08 0.98 -8.39
C LEU A 26 -4.99 -0.10 -9.49
N THR A 27 -6.07 -0.32 -10.23
CA THR A 27 -6.09 -1.26 -11.36
C THR A 27 -5.10 -0.83 -12.45
N LYS A 28 -5.02 0.48 -12.73
CA LYS A 28 -4.04 1.03 -13.67
C LYS A 28 -2.62 0.78 -13.21
N ALA A 29 -2.31 1.03 -11.93
CA ALA A 29 -0.99 0.79 -11.34
C ALA A 29 -0.57 -0.68 -11.50
N ARG A 30 -1.46 -1.61 -11.16
CA ARG A 30 -1.24 -3.06 -11.31
C ARG A 30 -1.02 -3.49 -12.75
N SER A 31 -1.83 -2.99 -13.70
CA SER A 31 -1.64 -3.26 -15.13
C SER A 31 -0.29 -2.74 -15.65
N LEU A 32 0.17 -1.58 -15.16
CA LEU A 32 1.48 -1.05 -15.49
C LEU A 32 2.61 -1.92 -14.91
N THR A 33 2.45 -2.44 -13.68
CA THR A 33 3.37 -3.41 -13.08
C THR A 33 3.48 -4.68 -13.92
N GLU A 34 2.35 -5.27 -14.35
CA GLU A 34 2.33 -6.46 -15.21
C GLU A 34 3.05 -6.22 -16.55
N LYS A 35 2.88 -5.02 -17.11
CA LYS A 35 3.57 -4.56 -18.33
C LYS A 35 5.04 -4.17 -18.08
N LYS A 36 5.55 -4.32 -16.85
CA LYS A 36 6.89 -3.94 -16.41
C LYS A 36 7.19 -2.44 -16.55
N ASN A 37 6.17 -1.60 -16.68
CA ASN A 37 6.31 -0.15 -16.69
C ASN A 37 6.35 0.38 -15.25
N TYR A 38 7.38 -0.01 -14.51
CA TYR A 38 7.47 0.23 -13.07
C TYR A 38 7.49 1.73 -12.70
N SER A 39 8.07 2.58 -13.55
CA SER A 39 8.12 4.03 -13.27
C SER A 39 6.74 4.68 -13.29
N GLU A 40 5.88 4.27 -14.22
CA GLU A 40 4.50 4.75 -14.26
C GLU A 40 3.63 4.07 -13.20
N ALA A 41 3.84 2.77 -12.96
CA ALA A 41 3.14 2.04 -11.91
C ALA A 41 3.34 2.70 -10.53
N ILE A 42 4.59 3.04 -10.19
CA ILE A 42 4.93 3.73 -8.94
C ILE A 42 4.16 5.06 -8.82
N LYS A 43 4.10 5.87 -9.89
CA LYS A 43 3.35 7.14 -9.88
C LYS A 43 1.88 6.92 -9.58
N GLU A 44 1.25 5.91 -10.18
CA GLU A 44 -0.16 5.61 -9.96
C GLU A 44 -0.41 5.05 -8.55
N TYR A 45 0.45 4.18 -8.02
CA TYR A 45 0.34 3.73 -6.63
C TYR A 45 0.53 4.86 -5.63
N GLU A 46 1.51 5.75 -5.83
CA GLU A 46 1.72 6.91 -4.97
C GLU A 46 0.52 7.88 -5.03
N ASN A 47 -0.10 8.02 -6.20
CA ASN A 47 -1.36 8.76 -6.36
C ASN A 47 -2.50 8.08 -5.58
N TYR A 48 -2.63 6.76 -5.68
CA TYR A 48 -3.61 6.00 -4.90
C TYR A 48 -3.42 6.19 -3.39
N ILE A 49 -2.18 6.04 -2.89
CA ILE A 49 -1.83 6.24 -1.47
C ILE A 49 -2.23 7.65 -0.99
N LYS A 50 -2.00 8.67 -1.82
CA LYS A 50 -2.35 10.05 -1.49
C LYS A 50 -3.86 10.27 -1.39
N LEU A 51 -4.64 9.62 -2.26
CA LEU A 51 -6.09 9.82 -2.37
C LEU A 51 -6.90 8.94 -1.40
N SER A 52 -6.39 7.76 -1.05
CA SER A 52 -7.06 6.78 -0.18
C SER A 52 -7.11 7.15 1.29
N LYS A 53 -6.47 8.27 1.69
CA LYS A 53 -6.46 8.80 3.07
C LYS A 53 -6.01 7.79 4.15
N GLY A 54 -5.27 6.75 3.77
CA GLY A 54 -4.63 5.83 4.70
C GLY A 54 -5.43 4.57 5.05
N GLU A 55 -6.58 4.30 4.43
CA GLU A 55 -7.32 3.06 4.68
C GLU A 55 -6.61 1.84 4.08
N ASN A 56 -6.23 0.90 4.94
CA ASN A 56 -5.64 -0.42 4.66
C ASN A 56 -4.67 -0.48 3.45
N LEU A 57 -3.56 0.24 3.55
CA LEU A 57 -2.58 0.36 2.45
C LEU A 57 -1.46 -0.68 2.50
N LYS A 58 -1.56 -1.73 3.34
CA LYS A 58 -0.51 -2.74 3.51
C LYS A 58 -0.07 -3.32 2.17
N ASP A 59 -1.03 -3.86 1.42
CA ASP A 59 -0.78 -4.53 0.15
C ASP A 59 -0.25 -3.56 -0.91
N VAL A 60 -0.77 -2.33 -0.94
CA VAL A 60 -0.31 -1.30 -1.87
C VAL A 60 1.15 -0.92 -1.60
N TYR A 61 1.54 -0.79 -0.32
CA TYR A 61 2.94 -0.54 0.03
C TYR A 61 3.86 -1.70 -0.35
N ILE A 62 3.40 -2.94 -0.26
CA ILE A 62 4.13 -4.13 -0.76
C ILE A 62 4.28 -4.06 -2.28
N GLU A 63 3.20 -3.78 -3.01
CA GLU A 63 3.21 -3.68 -4.48
C GLU A 63 4.14 -2.56 -4.99
N VAL A 64 4.18 -1.42 -4.30
CA VAL A 64 5.12 -0.32 -4.59
C VAL A 64 6.55 -0.74 -4.29
N ALA A 65 6.78 -1.41 -3.15
CA ALA A 65 8.11 -1.91 -2.77
C ALA A 65 8.67 -2.87 -3.83
N ASN A 66 7.84 -3.77 -4.36
CA ASN A 66 8.21 -4.64 -5.47
C ASN A 66 8.62 -3.84 -6.71
N CYS A 67 7.87 -2.80 -7.08
CA CYS A 67 8.21 -1.96 -8.23
C CYS A 67 9.57 -1.27 -8.04
N TYR A 68 9.86 -0.73 -6.86
CA TYR A 68 11.18 -0.17 -6.55
C TYR A 68 12.29 -1.23 -6.59
N PHE A 69 12.02 -2.44 -6.09
CA PHE A 69 12.95 -3.55 -6.15
C PHE A 69 13.27 -3.98 -7.58
N TYR A 70 12.27 -4.07 -8.46
CA TYR A 70 12.45 -4.36 -9.89
C TYR A 70 13.24 -3.27 -10.63
N GLN A 71 13.29 -2.05 -10.09
CA GLN A 71 14.16 -0.97 -10.57
C GLN A 71 15.56 -0.97 -9.94
N ASN A 72 15.94 -2.03 -9.22
CA ASN A 72 17.18 -2.12 -8.45
C ASN A 72 17.33 -1.05 -7.35
N LYS A 73 16.23 -0.43 -6.90
CA LYS A 73 16.20 0.57 -5.82
C LYS A 73 15.86 -0.10 -4.50
N LYS A 74 16.74 -1.01 -4.07
CA LYS A 74 16.49 -1.92 -2.93
C LYS A 74 16.26 -1.18 -1.61
N GLU A 75 17.01 -0.11 -1.36
CA GLU A 75 16.91 0.70 -0.13
C GLU A 75 15.54 1.40 -0.05
N VAL A 76 15.04 1.88 -1.19
CA VAL A 76 13.72 2.51 -1.28
C VAL A 76 12.63 1.45 -1.08
N ALA A 77 12.76 0.27 -1.70
CA ALA A 77 11.83 -0.83 -1.50
C ALA A 77 11.71 -1.21 0.00
N VAL A 78 12.84 -1.34 0.70
CA VAL A 78 12.84 -1.63 2.15
C VAL A 78 12.20 -0.51 2.94
N LYS A 79 12.35 0.76 2.53
CA LYS A 79 11.65 1.87 3.19
C LYS A 79 10.13 1.69 3.14
N TYR A 80 9.57 1.28 2.00
CA TYR A 80 8.14 0.99 1.88
C TYR A 80 7.71 -0.20 2.76
N ILE A 81 8.52 -1.26 2.85
CA ILE A 81 8.26 -2.36 3.79
C ILE A 81 8.27 -1.88 5.25
N LYS A 82 9.25 -1.04 5.64
CA LYS A 82 9.27 -0.42 6.98
C LYS A 82 8.02 0.42 7.24
N GLU A 83 7.52 1.15 6.25
CA GLU A 83 6.25 1.87 6.38
C GLU A 83 5.05 0.93 6.52
N ALA A 84 5.01 -0.18 5.77
CA ALA A 84 3.99 -1.21 5.92
C ALA A 84 3.97 -1.82 7.34
N ILE A 85 5.15 -2.08 7.92
CA ILE A 85 5.30 -2.60 9.30
C ILE A 85 4.81 -1.57 10.31
N THR A 86 5.25 -0.32 10.16
CA THR A 86 5.03 0.73 11.18
C THR A 86 3.64 1.36 11.14
N LYS A 87 2.94 1.31 10.01
CA LYS A 87 1.65 1.99 9.81
C LYS A 87 0.49 1.08 9.44
N TYR A 88 0.76 -0.05 8.79
CA TYR A 88 -0.28 -0.86 8.15
C TYR A 88 -0.29 -2.33 8.57
N GLY A 89 0.38 -2.65 9.69
CA GLY A 89 0.27 -3.96 10.33
C GLY A 89 0.98 -5.12 9.62
N PHE A 90 1.95 -4.85 8.76
CA PHE A 90 2.80 -5.89 8.15
C PHE A 90 3.55 -6.70 9.23
N THR A 91 3.39 -8.03 9.22
CA THR A 91 3.92 -9.00 10.21
C THR A 91 5.17 -9.74 9.73
N GLU A 92 5.80 -10.52 10.60
CA GLU A 92 6.81 -11.51 10.18
C GLU A 92 6.23 -12.57 9.24
N GLU A 93 4.99 -13.00 9.51
CA GLU A 93 4.27 -13.94 8.64
C GLU A 93 4.09 -13.40 7.22
N ASP A 94 3.93 -12.08 7.05
CA ASP A 94 3.85 -11.47 5.72
C ASP A 94 5.17 -11.63 4.93
N PHE A 95 6.34 -11.78 5.57
CA PHE A 95 7.57 -12.11 4.85
C PHE A 95 7.54 -13.53 4.26
N ILE A 96 6.84 -14.46 4.91
CA ILE A 96 6.87 -15.88 4.55
C ILE A 96 5.71 -16.25 3.63
N TYR A 97 4.53 -15.70 3.89
CA TYR A 97 3.27 -16.18 3.31
C TYR A 97 2.57 -15.17 2.39
N ASN A 98 3.03 -13.91 2.32
CA ASN A 98 2.37 -12.92 1.48
C ASN A 98 2.69 -13.13 0.00
N SER A 99 1.69 -13.54 -0.78
CA SER A 99 1.84 -13.82 -2.22
C SER A 99 2.13 -12.60 -3.08
N LEU A 100 1.89 -11.38 -2.58
CA LEU A 100 2.21 -10.15 -3.28
C LEU A 100 3.69 -9.80 -3.15
N LEU A 101 4.35 -10.16 -2.05
CA LEU A 101 5.73 -9.77 -1.80
C LEU A 101 6.70 -10.61 -2.63
N ASN A 102 7.55 -9.95 -3.43
CA ASN A 102 8.57 -10.64 -4.20
C ASN A 102 9.53 -11.42 -3.27
N GLU A 103 9.77 -12.70 -3.52
CA GLU A 103 10.57 -13.58 -2.65
C GLU A 103 11.99 -13.06 -2.36
N ASN A 104 12.67 -12.49 -3.38
CA ASN A 104 13.99 -11.92 -3.20
C ASN A 104 13.94 -10.62 -2.41
N LEU A 105 12.91 -9.80 -2.62
CA LEU A 105 12.68 -8.62 -1.79
C LEU A 105 12.34 -9.02 -0.36
N SER A 106 11.53 -10.06 -0.15
CA SER A 106 11.19 -10.57 1.18
C SER A 106 12.45 -10.95 1.95
N SER A 107 13.27 -11.82 1.36
CA SER A 107 14.51 -12.30 1.98
C SER A 107 15.47 -11.15 2.31
N TYR A 108 15.63 -10.20 1.39
CA TYR A 108 16.48 -9.03 1.59
C TYR A 108 15.90 -8.05 2.63
N ALA A 109 14.61 -7.75 2.57
CA ALA A 109 13.97 -6.83 3.49
C ALA A 109 13.97 -7.40 4.91
N LEU A 110 13.68 -8.69 5.08
CA LEU A 110 13.76 -9.38 6.36
C LEU A 110 15.17 -9.26 6.96
N SER A 111 16.23 -9.54 6.18
CA SER A 111 17.60 -9.44 6.69
C SER A 111 17.99 -8.00 7.10
N VAL A 112 17.41 -6.99 6.45
CA VAL A 112 17.65 -5.57 6.78
C VAL A 112 16.85 -5.09 7.99
N VAL A 113 15.66 -5.64 8.22
CA VAL A 113 14.79 -5.18 9.32
C VAL A 113 14.82 -6.07 10.56
N TYR A 114 15.44 -7.26 10.50
CA TYR A 114 15.36 -8.29 11.54
C TYR A 114 15.61 -7.74 12.95
N ASP A 115 16.75 -7.10 13.19
CA ASP A 115 17.14 -6.59 14.51
C ASP A 115 16.22 -5.46 15.02
N ASP A 116 15.56 -4.74 14.09
CA ASP A 116 14.70 -3.59 14.39
C ASP A 116 13.20 -3.94 14.29
N TYR A 117 12.83 -5.18 13.94
CA TYR A 117 11.46 -5.54 13.56
C TYR A 117 10.48 -5.24 14.69
N ASP A 118 10.77 -5.71 15.91
CA ASP A 118 9.91 -5.48 17.08
C ASP A 118 9.71 -3.98 17.33
N LYS A 119 10.79 -3.20 17.25
CA LYS A 119 10.72 -1.74 17.44
C LYS A 119 9.86 -1.07 16.37
N LEU A 120 9.92 -1.53 15.12
CA LEU A 120 9.06 -1.04 14.05
C LEU A 120 7.60 -1.44 14.30
N ARG A 121 7.36 -2.69 14.69
CA ARG A 121 6.03 -3.24 14.96
C ARG A 121 5.35 -2.54 16.14
N GLN A 122 6.08 -2.22 17.19
CA GLN A 122 5.54 -1.47 18.34
C GLN A 122 4.97 -0.11 17.93
N LYS A 123 5.53 0.56 16.91
CA LYS A 123 4.96 1.83 16.41
C LYS A 123 3.54 1.64 15.86
N TYR A 124 3.28 0.54 15.16
CA TYR A 124 1.93 0.22 14.68
C TYR A 124 1.00 -0.10 15.85
N LEU A 125 1.43 -0.95 16.79
CA LEU A 125 0.60 -1.34 17.93
C LEU A 125 0.16 -0.17 18.80
N VAL A 126 1.01 0.85 18.99
CA VAL A 126 0.65 2.08 19.73
C VAL A 126 -0.45 2.87 19.03
N THR A 127 -0.57 2.81 17.70
CA THR A 127 -1.66 3.50 16.96
C THR A 127 -3.03 2.84 17.12
N LEU A 128 -3.07 1.61 17.65
CA LEU A 128 -4.32 0.86 17.88
C LEU A 128 -4.90 1.05 19.29
N ASN A 129 -4.14 1.65 20.20
CA ASN A 129 -4.53 1.93 21.60
C ASN A 129 -5.01 3.37 21.77
#